data_AF-A0AAU0KK16-F1
#
_entry.id   AF-A0AAU0KK16-F1
#
_cell.length_a   1.000
_cell.length_b   1.000
_cell.length_c   1.000
_cell.angle_alpha   90.00
_cell.angle_beta   90.00
_cell.angle_gamma   90.00
#
_symmetry.space_group_name_H-M   'P 1'
#
loop_
_entity.id
_entity.type
_entity.pdbx_description
1 polymer ?
#
loop_
_entity_poly.entity_id
_entity_poly.type
_entity_poly.pdbx_seq_one_letter_code
_entity_poly.pdbx_strand_id
1 'polypeptide(L)' 'MNRLVPYIRTADGAIQRISDGIYEASGDSLEPYIHKQNLVGWPEPRVFWAKKTGPSLGIAPLPASSPD' A
#
# COMPACT_ATOMS: atom_id res chain seq x y z
N MET A 1 -0.46 10.11 12.77
CA MET A 1 -0.93 8.73 12.63
C MET A 1 -0.91 8.40 11.15
N ASN A 2 -0.34 7.26 10.77
CA ASN A 2 -0.15 6.91 9.35
C ASN A 2 -1.30 5.99 8.94
N ARG A 3 -2.23 6.53 8.15
CA ARG A 3 -3.30 5.75 7.54
C ARG A 3 -2.75 4.94 6.39
N LEU A 4 -2.99 3.64 6.42
CA LEU A 4 -2.52 2.71 5.39
C LEU A 4 -3.71 2.04 4.72
N VAL A 5 -3.58 1.76 3.43
CA VAL A 5 -4.52 0.96 2.66
C VAL A 5 -3.84 -0.31 2.12
N PRO A 6 -4.46 -1.50 2.27
CA PRO A 6 -3.91 -2.73 1.73
C PRO A 6 -4.07 -2.84 0.22
N TYR A 7 -3.12 -3.54 -0.39
CA TYR A 7 -3.10 -3.91 -1.79
C TYR A 7 -2.72 -5.39 -1.96
N ILE A 8 -3.26 -6.03 -2.99
CA ILE A 8 -2.86 -7.38 -3.39
C ILE A 8 -2.23 -7.31 -4.78
N ARG A 9 -1.03 -7.90 -4.92
CA ARG A 9 -0.48 -8.28 -6.22
C ARG A 9 -0.78 -9.75 -6.46
N THR A 10 -1.48 -10.07 -7.52
CA THR A 10 -1.86 -11.44 -7.90
C THR A 10 -0.73 -12.15 -8.66
N ALA A 11 -0.91 -13.44 -8.95
CA ALA A 11 0.09 -14.26 -9.65
C ALA A 11 0.37 -13.81 -11.08
N ASP A 12 -0.64 -13.27 -11.77
CA ASP A 12 -0.53 -12.66 -13.10
C ASP A 12 -0.01 -11.21 -13.06
N GLY A 13 0.29 -10.68 -11.87
CA GLY A 13 0.84 -9.35 -11.68
C GLY A 13 -0.20 -8.23 -11.61
N ALA A 14 -1.50 -8.53 -11.67
CA ALA A 14 -2.53 -7.53 -11.46
C ALA A 14 -2.47 -6.97 -10.02
N ILE A 15 -2.82 -5.69 -9.88
CA ILE A 15 -2.81 -4.97 -8.61
C ILE A 15 -4.24 -4.63 -8.23
N GLN A 16 -4.63 -4.97 -7.01
CA GLN A 16 -5.95 -4.74 -6.45
C GLN A 16 -5.83 -3.89 -5.18
N ARG A 17 -6.60 -2.81 -5.08
CA ARG A 17 -6.71 -1.98 -3.87
C ARG A 17 -7.86 -2.47 -3.01
N ILE A 18 -7.61 -2.69 -1.72
CA ILE A 18 -8.63 -3.08 -0.76
C ILE A 18 -9.16 -1.81 -0.08
N SER A 19 -10.05 -1.11 -0.78
CA SER A 19 -10.50 0.23 -0.40
C SER A 19 -11.13 0.33 0.99
N ASP A 20 -11.80 -0.73 1.43
CA ASP A 20 -12.47 -0.79 2.73
C ASP A 20 -11.54 -1.28 3.86
N GLY A 21 -10.30 -1.65 3.52
CA GLY A 21 -9.30 -2.16 4.46
C GLY A 21 -8.44 -1.09 5.11
N ILE A 22 -8.84 0.18 5.07
CA ILE A 22 -8.03 1.29 5.60
C ILE A 22 -7.88 1.16 7.12
N TYR A 23 -6.65 1.28 7.62
CA TYR A 23 -6.35 1.19 9.05
C TYR A 23 -5.30 2.22 9.49
N GLU A 24 -5.33 2.55 10.78
CA GLU A 24 -4.32 3.39 11.43
C GLU A 24 -3.15 2.52 11.86
N ALA A 25 -1.95 2.81 11.36
CA ALA A 25 -0.73 2.17 11.83
C ALA A 25 -0.22 2.85 13.10
N SER A 26 0.03 2.04 14.12
CA SER A 26 0.76 2.45 15.32
C SER A 26 2.27 2.42 15.02
N GLY A 27 2.87 3.60 14.84
CA GLY A 27 4.30 3.77 14.56
C GLY A 27 4.65 3.91 13.07
N ASP A 28 5.94 4.05 12.80
CA ASP A 28 6.47 4.35 11.46
C ASP A 28 7.07 3.13 10.74
N SER A 29 7.17 1.97 11.41
CA SER A 29 7.70 0.77 10.77
C SER A 29 6.68 0.21 9.77
N LEU A 30 7.17 0.00 8.54
CA LEU A 30 6.43 -0.67 7.47
C LEU A 30 6.89 -2.11 7.29
N GLU A 31 7.71 -2.68 8.17
CA GLU A 31 8.10 -4.09 8.05
C GLU A 31 6.87 -5.02 8.15
N PRO A 32 6.80 -6.09 7.34
CA PRO A 32 7.80 -6.59 6.40
C PRO A 32 7.73 -5.98 4.97
N TYR A 33 6.96 -4.92 4.76
CA TYR A 33 6.73 -4.28 3.47
C TYR A 33 7.86 -3.33 3.07
N ILE A 34 8.97 -3.91 2.61
CA ILE A 34 10.19 -3.14 2.27
C ILE A 34 10.36 -2.90 0.77
N HIS A 35 9.58 -3.56 -0.08
CA HIS A 35 9.75 -3.50 -1.53
C HIS A 35 8.83 -2.45 -2.16
N LYS A 36 9.37 -1.29 -2.49
CA LYS A 36 8.61 -0.17 -3.07
C LYS A 36 8.29 -0.37 -4.56
N GLN A 37 7.06 -0.02 -4.94
CA GLN A 37 6.60 0.13 -6.32
C GLN A 37 5.76 1.41 -6.46
N ASN A 38 6.01 2.21 -7.49
CA ASN A 38 5.16 3.36 -7.81
C ASN A 38 3.86 2.90 -8.47
N LEU A 39 2.75 3.53 -8.10
CA LEU A 39 1.44 3.28 -8.69
C LEU A 39 1.08 4.44 -9.64
N VAL A 40 0.58 4.12 -10.83
CA VAL A 40 0.15 5.11 -11.84
C VAL A 40 -1.36 5.04 -11.97
N GLY A 41 -2.04 6.18 -11.81
CA GLY A 41 -3.51 6.25 -11.90
C GLY A 41 -4.26 5.80 -10.64
N TRP A 42 -3.56 5.62 -9.52
CA TRP A 42 -4.15 5.24 -8.23
C TRP A 42 -4.19 6.43 -7.26
N PRO A 43 -5.09 6.43 -6.25
CA PRO A 43 -5.14 7.48 -5.24
C PRO A 43 -3.83 7.59 -4.44
N GLU A 44 -3.17 6.46 -4.18
CA GLU A 44 -1.88 6.42 -3.51
C GLU A 44 -0.74 6.36 -4.54
N PRO A 45 0.32 7.18 -4.38
CA PRO A 45 1.39 7.27 -5.38
C PRO A 45 2.33 6.06 -5.38
N ARG A 46 2.32 5.25 -4.31
CA ARG A 46 3.24 4.12 -4.12
C ARG A 46 2.68 3.09 -3.17
N VAL A 47 3.08 1.85 -3.38
CA VAL A 47 2.81 0.70 -2.53
C VAL A 47 4.13 0.06 -2.11
N PHE A 48 4.15 -0.48 -0.90
CA PHE A 48 5.26 -1.25 -0.35
C PHE A 48 4.81 -2.70 -0.23
N TRP A 49 5.56 -3.64 -0.82
CA TRP A 49 5.25 -5.06 -0.85
C TRP A 49 6.06 -5.85 0.16
N ALA A 50 5.45 -6.89 0.73
CA ALA A 50 6.15 -7.85 1.58
C ALA A 50 7.11 -8.76 0.78
N LYS A 51 6.88 -8.92 -0.53
CA LYS A 51 7.75 -9.70 -1.43
C LYS A 51 8.11 -8.89 -2.68
N LYS A 52 9.37 -8.99 -3.12
CA LYS A 52 9.86 -8.28 -4.31
C LYS A 52 9.09 -8.63 -5.58
N THR A 53 8.80 -9.92 -5.80
CA THR A 53 8.15 -10.44 -7.01
C THR A 53 7.05 -11.45 -6.67
N GLY A 54 6.20 -11.78 -7.66
CA GLY A 54 5.10 -12.73 -7.51
C GLY A 54 3.96 -12.24 -6.61
N PRO A 55 3.03 -13.14 -6.22
CA PRO A 55 1.92 -12.82 -5.36
C PRO A 55 2.37 -12.20 -4.04
N SER A 56 1.77 -11.07 -3.65
CA SER A 56 2.19 -10.35 -2.45
C SER A 56 1.09 -9.48 -1.87
N LEU A 57 1.12 -9.32 -0.55
CA LEU A 57 0.39 -8.27 0.14
C LEU A 57 1.27 -7.01 0.15
N GLY A 58 0.63 -5.87 -0.07
CA GLY A 58 1.26 -4.56 0.00
C GLY A 58 0.44 -3.58 0.81
N ILE A 59 1.09 -2.49 1.21
CA ILE A 59 0.47 -1.38 1.92
C ILE A 59 0.89 -0.08 1.26
N ALA A 60 -0.05 0.86 1.15
CA ALA A 60 0.20 2.19 0.64
C ALA A 60 -0.20 3.22 1.69
N PRO A 61 0.66 4.21 2.01
CA PRO A 61 0.28 5.32 2.84
C PRO A 61 -0.76 6.18 2.13
N LEU A 62 -1.87 6.45 2.81
CA LEU A 62 -2.82 7.45 2.36
C LEU A 62 -2.19 8.84 2.50
N PRO A 63 -2.31 9.71 1.49
CA PRO A 63 -1.93 11.10 1.66
C PRO A 63 -2.77 11.68 2.81
N ALA A 64 -2.13 12.48 3.67
CA ALA A 64 -2.88 13.30 4.61
C ALA A 64 -3.86 14.14 3.79
N SER A 65 -5.14 14.04 4.09
CA SER A 65 -6.12 14.97 3.53
C SER A 65 -5.65 16.37 3.90
N SER A 66 -5.24 17.15 2.90
CA SER A 66 -5.04 18.58 3.11
C SER A 66 -6.33 19.13 3.73
N PRO A 67 -6.26 19.84 4.86
CA PRO A 67 -7.42 20.60 5.30
C PRO A 67 -7.67 21.66 4.21
N ASP A 68 -8.90 21.71 3.70
CA ASP A 68 -9.40 22.82 2.88
C ASP A 68 -9.30 24.15 3.66
#